data_AF-A0A3M3ZV41-F1
#
_entry.id   AF-A0A3M3ZV41-F1
#
_cell.length_a   1.000
_cell.length_b   1.000
_cell.length_c   1.000
_cell.angle_alpha   90.00
_cell.angle_beta   90.00
_cell.angle_gamma   90.00
#
_symmetry.space_group_name_H-M   'P 1'
#
loop_
_entity.id
_entity.type
_entity.pdbx_description
1 polymer ?
#
loop_
_entity_poly.entity_id
_entity_poly.type
_entity_poly.pdbx_seq_one_letter_code
_entity_poly.pdbx_strand_id
1 'polypeptide(L)'
;MAQHLNQMKGCLASGYPFIIGFAVYESFESKKVAETGHAPMPAHAEKMLGGHCVLVVGYDDAHQRFILRNSWGVAWGMEGYFTLPYGYLMDPNLSSDFWTIRLVAA
;
A
#
# COMPACT_ATOMS: atom_id res chain seq x y z
N MET A 1 17.01 -4.20 4.37
CA MET A 1 17.41 -3.35 3.23
C MET A 1 16.61 -2.06 3.28
N ALA A 2 17.18 -0.93 2.85
CA ALA A 2 16.49 0.36 2.91
C ALA A 2 15.40 0.43 1.82
N GLN A 3 14.19 0.82 2.21
CA GLN A 3 13.08 1.13 1.29
C GLN A 3 13.26 2.54 0.76
N HIS A 4 13.31 2.71 -0.56
CA HIS A 4 13.54 4.01 -1.20
C HIS A 4 12.31 4.48 -1.96
N LEU A 5 11.74 5.62 -1.53
CA LEU A 5 10.57 6.24 -2.17
C LEU A 5 10.72 6.40 -3.69
N ASN A 6 11.88 6.89 -4.13
CA ASN A 6 12.13 7.12 -5.54
C ASN A 6 12.23 5.83 -6.36
N GLN A 7 12.64 4.70 -5.76
CA GLN A 7 12.64 3.42 -6.44
C GLN A 7 11.21 2.91 -6.68
N MET A 8 10.35 3.01 -5.66
CA MET A 8 8.93 2.65 -5.78
C MET A 8 8.22 3.52 -6.82
N LYS A 9 8.41 4.85 -6.76
CA LYS A 9 7.85 5.77 -7.74
C LYS A 9 8.39 5.54 -9.14
N GLY A 10 9.69 5.29 -9.27
CA GLY A 10 10.32 4.99 -10.55
C GLY A 10 9.77 3.70 -11.19
N CYS A 11 9.49 2.67 -10.38
CA CYS A 11 8.84 1.44 -10.84
C CYS A 11 7.44 1.74 -11.45
N LEU A 12 6.63 2.50 -10.71
CA LEU A 12 5.28 2.89 -11.15
C LEU A 12 5.32 3.81 -12.38
N ALA A 13 6.22 4.80 -12.40
CA ALA A 13 6.41 5.70 -13.53
C ALA A 13 6.91 4.99 -14.79
N SER A 14 7.57 3.84 -14.63
CA SER A 14 7.96 2.96 -15.73
C SER A 14 6.82 2.06 -16.22
N GLY A 15 5.61 2.22 -15.68
CA GLY A 15 4.42 1.46 -16.06
C GLY A 15 4.31 0.10 -15.36
N TYR A 16 5.06 -0.13 -14.28
CA TYR A 16 5.07 -1.40 -13.58
C TYR A 16 4.47 -1.29 -12.17
N PRO A 17 3.24 -1.77 -11.96
CA PRO A 17 2.72 -2.06 -10.64
C PRO A 17 3.63 -3.05 -9.90
N PHE A 18 3.60 -2.99 -8.57
CA PHE A 18 4.36 -3.91 -7.73
C PHE A 18 3.55 -4.35 -6.52
N ILE A 19 3.83 -5.55 -6.06
CA ILE A 19 3.21 -6.20 -4.91
C ILE A 19 4.02 -5.85 -3.66
N ILE A 20 3.33 -5.70 -2.53
CA ILE A 20 3.94 -5.57 -1.20
C ILE A 20 3.23 -6.46 -0.20
N GLY A 21 3.97 -6.92 0.81
CA GLY A 21 3.40 -7.30 2.11
C GLY A 21 3.40 -6.09 3.04
N PHE A 22 2.35 -5.92 3.85
CA PHE A 22 2.31 -4.91 4.89
C PHE A 22 1.61 -5.42 6.15
N ALA A 23 2.06 -4.91 7.31
CA ALA A 23 1.41 -5.17 8.59
C ALA A 23 0.06 -4.47 8.63
N VAL A 24 -0.99 -5.13 9.09
CA VAL A 24 -2.34 -4.58 9.23
C VAL A 24 -2.60 -4.32 10.71
N TYR A 25 -3.12 -3.13 11.02
CA TYR A 25 -3.51 -2.70 12.36
C TYR A 25 -5.02 -2.38 12.44
N GLU A 26 -5.56 -2.24 13.64
CA GLU A 26 -6.99 -2.00 13.89
C GLU A 26 -7.59 -0.81 13.13
N SER A 27 -6.83 0.27 12.97
CA SER A 27 -7.21 1.49 12.25
C SER A 27 -7.40 1.24 10.75
N PHE A 28 -6.63 0.32 10.16
CA PHE A 28 -6.80 -0.11 8.79
C PHE A 28 -8.10 -0.89 8.60
N GLU A 29 -8.45 -1.79 9.53
CA GLU A 29 -9.71 -2.55 9.48
C GLU A 29 -10.93 -1.78 9.99
N SER A 30 -10.77 -0.50 10.31
CA SER A 30 -11.88 0.33 10.77
C SER A 30 -12.95 0.52 9.67
N LYS A 31 -14.21 0.67 10.11
CA LYS A 31 -15.33 1.01 9.21
C LYS A 31 -15.06 2.27 8.39
N LYS A 32 -14.36 3.25 8.98
CA LYS A 32 -13.98 4.49 8.30
C LYS A 32 -13.07 4.22 7.10
N VAL A 33 -12.09 3.32 7.22
CA VAL A 33 -11.23 2.95 6.08
C VAL A 33 -12.01 2.12 5.07
N ALA A 34 -12.88 1.22 5.52
CA ALA A 34 -13.76 0.48 4.62
C ALA A 34 -14.71 1.37 3.81
N GLU A 35 -15.08 2.55 4.33
CA GLU A 35 -15.95 3.51 3.62
C GLU A 35 -15.15 4.52 2.77
N THR A 36 -13.94 4.90 3.19
CA THR A 36 -13.18 6.00 2.56
C THR A 36 -11.98 5.54 1.73
N GLY A 37 -11.44 4.35 1.99
CA GLY A 37 -10.17 3.88 1.44
C GLY A 37 -8.94 4.69 1.88
N HIS A 38 -9.05 5.57 2.88
CA HIS A 38 -7.93 6.37 3.37
C HIS A 38 -7.38 5.80 4.68
N ALA A 39 -6.45 4.86 4.58
CA ALA A 39 -5.81 4.27 5.76
C ALA A 39 -4.81 5.24 6.42
N PRO A 40 -4.81 5.37 7.76
CA PRO A 40 -3.85 6.21 8.48
C PRO A 40 -2.51 5.49 8.70
N MET A 41 -1.53 6.18 9.27
CA MET A 41 -0.41 5.51 9.95
C MET A 41 -0.93 4.84 11.24
N PRO A 42 -0.36 3.69 11.65
CA PRO A 42 -0.71 3.07 12.91
C PRO A 42 -0.25 3.95 14.09
N ALA A 43 -1.01 3.93 15.18
CA ALA A 43 -0.63 4.59 16.43
C ALA A 43 0.47 3.80 17.18
N HIS A 44 1.25 4.49 18.03
CA HIS A 44 2.43 3.97 18.73
C HIS A 44 2.19 2.72 19.62
N ALA A 45 0.94 2.38 19.94
CA ALA A 45 0.59 1.19 20.71
C ALA A 45 -0.64 0.46 20.14
N GLU A 46 -0.88 0.64 18.84
CA GLU A 46 -1.99 0.01 18.16
C GLU A 46 -1.76 -1.49 17.98
N LYS A 47 -2.82 -2.28 18.11
CA LYS A 47 -2.72 -3.73 17.97
C LYS A 47 -2.54 -4.11 16.50
N MET A 48 -1.47 -4.84 16.20
CA MET A 48 -1.30 -5.51 14.91
C MET A 48 -2.27 -6.69 14.82
N LEU A 49 -3.06 -6.73 13.76
CA LEU A 49 -4.04 -7.79 13.50
C LEU A 49 -3.44 -8.92 12.66
N GLY A 50 -2.50 -8.61 11.76
CA GLY A 50 -1.86 -9.59 10.90
C GLY A 50 -1.05 -8.97 9.79
N GLY A 51 -0.78 -9.74 8.73
CA GLY A 51 -0.17 -9.27 7.50
C GLY A 51 -1.14 -9.38 6.33
N HIS A 52 -1.02 -8.48 5.36
CA HIS A 52 -1.81 -8.49 4.13
C HIS A 52 -0.92 -8.19 2.90
N CYS A 53 -1.34 -8.65 1.74
CA CYS A 53 -0.61 -8.52 0.49
C CYS A 53 -1.50 -7.88 -0.59
N VAL A 54 -0.99 -6.83 -1.23
CA VAL A 54 -1.76 -5.95 -2.14
C VAL A 54 -0.89 -5.46 -3.29
N LEU A 55 -1.55 -4.92 -4.33
CA LEU A 55 -0.89 -4.36 -5.51
C LEU A 55 -0.83 -2.83 -5.41
N VAL A 56 0.37 -2.26 -5.42
CA VAL A 56 0.59 -0.82 -5.56
C VAL A 56 0.49 -0.45 -7.03
N VAL A 57 -0.40 0.49 -7.35
CA VAL A 57 -0.75 0.86 -8.73
C VAL A 57 -0.50 2.32 -9.07
N GLY A 58 -0.20 3.15 -8.07
CA GLY A 58 0.05 4.57 -8.29
C GLY A 58 0.52 5.28 -7.03
N TYR A 59 0.74 6.58 -7.16
CA TYR A 59 1.10 7.46 -6.07
C TYR A 59 0.55 8.86 -6.31
N ASP A 60 0.29 9.58 -5.23
CA ASP A 60 -0.13 10.97 -5.22
C ASP A 60 0.86 11.77 -4.39
N ASP A 61 1.59 12.65 -5.05
CA ASP A 61 2.62 13.48 -4.44
C ASP A 61 2.06 14.66 -3.65
N ALA A 62 0.89 15.17 -4.04
CA ALA A 62 0.25 16.29 -3.34
C ALA A 62 -0.18 15.87 -1.92
N HIS A 63 -0.61 14.61 -1.78
CA HIS A 63 -1.06 14.05 -0.49
C HIS A 63 -0.05 13.10 0.16
N GLN A 64 1.07 12.81 -0.51
CA GLN A 64 2.11 11.87 -0.07
C GLN A 64 1.57 10.46 0.24
N ARG A 65 0.78 9.90 -0.69
CA ARG A 65 0.14 8.58 -0.53
C ARG A 65 0.39 7.67 -1.72
N PHE A 66 0.54 6.38 -1.46
CA PHE A 66 0.45 5.35 -2.50
C PHE A 66 -1.01 4.97 -2.71
N ILE A 67 -1.34 4.57 -3.94
CA ILE A 67 -2.65 4.03 -4.33
C ILE A 67 -2.48 2.52 -4.52
N LEU A 68 -3.32 1.75 -3.84
CA LEU A 68 -3.23 0.30 -3.77
C LEU A 68 -4.57 -0.33 -4.13
N ARG A 69 -4.52 -1.44 -4.87
CA ARG A 69 -5.68 -2.27 -5.17
C ARG A 69 -5.78 -3.38 -4.13
N ASN A 70 -6.94 -3.46 -3.47
CA ASN A 70 -7.26 -4.51 -2.51
C ASN A 70 -7.96 -5.70 -3.21
N SER A 71 -8.20 -6.76 -2.46
CA SER A 71 -8.84 -8.01 -2.89
C SER A 71 -10.18 -8.29 -2.18
N TRP A 72 -10.80 -7.28 -1.59
CA TRP A 72 -12.01 -7.40 -0.76
C TRP A 72 -13.31 -6.96 -1.46
N GLY A 73 -13.29 -6.94 -2.79
CA GLY A 73 -14.44 -6.55 -3.62
C GLY A 73 -14.59 -5.04 -3.78
N VAL A 74 -15.42 -4.67 -4.77
CA VAL A 74 -15.59 -3.26 -5.19
C VAL A 74 -16.42 -2.43 -4.19
N ALA A 75 -17.13 -3.07 -3.27
CA ALA A 75 -17.91 -2.37 -2.25
C ALA A 75 -17.05 -1.82 -1.10
N TRP A 76 -15.76 -2.18 -1.04
CA TRP A 76 -14.85 -1.77 0.01
C TRP A 76 -13.93 -0.64 -0.47
N GLY A 77 -13.72 0.37 0.37
CA GLY A 77 -12.86 1.51 0.11
C GLY A 77 -13.33 2.33 -1.09
N MET A 78 -12.40 2.72 -1.95
CA MET A 78 -12.65 3.46 -3.18
C MET A 78 -12.81 2.48 -4.34
N GLU A 79 -13.97 1.83 -4.46
CA GLU A 79 -14.23 0.83 -5.52
C GLU A 79 -13.24 -0.37 -5.51
N GLY A 80 -12.83 -0.81 -4.32
CA GLY A 80 -11.82 -1.86 -4.13
C GLY A 80 -10.38 -1.35 -4.01
N TYR A 81 -10.17 -0.03 -4.07
CA TYR A 81 -8.88 0.61 -3.87
C TYR A 81 -8.79 1.32 -2.52
N PHE A 82 -7.55 1.56 -2.09
CA PHE A 82 -7.25 2.36 -0.92
C PHE A 82 -5.92 3.08 -1.08
N THR A 83 -5.56 3.88 -0.09
CA THR A 83 -4.31 4.62 -0.06
C THR A 83 -3.61 4.46 1.27
N LEU A 84 -2.28 4.33 1.23
CA LEU A 84 -1.42 4.35 2.42
C LEU A 84 -0.47 5.57 2.34
N PRO A 85 -0.15 6.21 3.47
CA PRO A 85 0.89 7.23 3.51
C PRO A 85 2.25 6.68 3.05
N TYR A 86 3.10 7.50 2.44
CA TYR A 86 4.45 7.09 2.05
C TYR A 86 5.25 6.48 3.21
N GLY A 87 5.10 7.04 4.41
CA GLY A 87 5.76 6.53 5.62
C GLY A 87 5.47 5.05 5.91
N TYR A 88 4.30 4.54 5.51
CA TYR A 88 3.92 3.15 5.72
C TYR A 88 4.79 2.19 4.90
N LEU A 89 5.06 2.54 3.63
CA LEU A 89 5.88 1.74 2.71
C LEU A 89 7.38 2.05 2.82
N MET A 90 7.75 3.05 3.61
CA MET A 90 9.15 3.43 3.86
C MET A 90 9.66 2.95 5.22
N ASP A 91 8.76 2.50 6.11
CA ASP A 91 9.12 1.89 7.38
C ASP A 91 9.31 0.36 7.18
N PRO A 92 10.54 -0.16 7.39
CA PRO A 92 10.84 -1.58 7.24
C PRO A 92 10.13 -2.47 8.27
N ASN A 93 9.52 -1.90 9.30
CA ASN A 93 8.70 -2.65 10.26
C ASN A 93 7.22 -2.74 9.85
N LEU A 94 6.78 -1.92 8.88
CA LEU A 94 5.38 -1.87 8.45
C LEU A 94 5.15 -2.49 7.08
N SER A 95 6.19 -2.64 6.26
CA SER A 95 6.09 -3.24 4.93
C SER A 95 7.33 -4.03 4.55
N SER A 96 7.15 -5.04 3.70
CA SER A 96 8.21 -5.93 3.20
C SER A 96 7.86 -6.52 1.83
N ASP A 97 8.78 -7.32 1.28
CA ASP A 97 8.53 -8.20 0.14
C ASP A 97 7.97 -7.50 -1.11
N PHE A 98 8.74 -6.52 -1.59
CA PHE A 98 8.42 -5.72 -2.76
C PHE A 98 8.78 -6.48 -4.04
N TRP A 99 7.78 -6.81 -4.87
CA TRP A 99 7.97 -7.59 -6.10
C TRP A 99 7.26 -6.96 -7.30
N THR A 100 7.92 -6.94 -8.45
CA THR A 100 7.29 -6.62 -9.73
C THR A 100 7.54 -7.74 -10.72
N ILE A 101 6.55 -8.03 -11.57
CA ILE A 101 6.65 -9.03 -12.63
C ILE A 101 6.74 -8.30 -13.96
N ARG A 102 7.73 -8.67 -14.77
CA ARG A 102 7.97 -8.06 -16.09
C ARG A 102 7.99 -9.15 -17.16
N LEU A 103 7.20 -8.95 -18.21
CA LEU A 103 7.28 -9.76 -19.41
C LEU A 103 8.40 -9.23 -20.30
N VAL A 104 9.33 -10.10 -20.70
CA VAL A 104 10.37 -9.78 -21.70
C VAL A 104 9.92 -10.42 -23.01
N ALA A 105 9.52 -9.59 -23.98
CA ALA A 105 9.24 -10.07 -25.32
C ALA A 105 10.56 -10.48 -25.99
N ALA A 106 10.52 -11.62 -26.71
CA ALA A 106 11.63 -12.10 -27.53
C ALA A 106 11.75 -11.28 -28.83
#